data_AF-A0A7Y0AR98-F1
#
_entry.id   AF-A0A7Y0AR98-F1
#
_cell.length_a   1.000
_cell.length_b   1.000
_cell.length_c   1.000
_cell.angle_alpha   90.00
_cell.angle_beta   90.00
_cell.angle_gamma   90.00
#
_symmetry.space_group_name_H-M   'P 1'
#
loop_
_entity.id
_entity.type
_entity.pdbx_description
1 polymer ?
#
loop_
_entity_poly.entity_id
_entity_poly.type
_entity_poly.pdbx_seq_one_letter_code
_entity_poly.pdbx_strand_id
1 'polypeptide(L)'
;MKKIFSLMILCISVLSFAQTKAPFVGHRSFDIIEGFSGSGTPHYYLDVKKNGDVYFGFVQVNQADRSETTEEVNAGKYNPKVMKVDFKKYGENFFVKFDKDNIYLTDKEGNIQKSEDCCSSMESATNDTCTCESKLYKE
;
A
#
# COMPACT_ATOMS: atom_id res chain seq x y z
N MET A 1 -33.37 -28.51 19.98
CA MET A 1 -32.84 -27.12 20.05
C MET A 1 -31.37 -27.01 20.46
N LYS A 2 -30.82 -27.89 21.34
CA LYS A 2 -29.40 -27.80 21.78
C LYS A 2 -28.34 -28.07 20.69
N LYS A 3 -28.62 -28.94 19.70
CA LYS A 3 -27.65 -29.30 18.65
C LYS A 3 -27.36 -28.19 17.64
N ILE A 4 -28.31 -27.26 17.46
CA ILE A 4 -28.23 -26.18 16.46
C ILE A 4 -27.36 -25.03 16.98
N PHE A 5 -27.46 -24.71 18.28
CA PHE A 5 -26.59 -23.73 18.93
C PHE A 5 -25.12 -24.15 18.92
N SER A 6 -24.85 -25.44 19.11
CA SER A 6 -23.48 -25.96 19.07
C SER A 6 -22.86 -25.86 17.67
N LEU A 7 -23.67 -26.01 16.61
CA LEU A 7 -23.21 -25.90 15.23
C LEU A 7 -22.91 -24.43 14.85
N MET A 8 -23.74 -23.49 15.29
CA MET A 8 -23.52 -22.04 15.11
C MET A 8 -22.23 -21.56 15.78
N ILE A 9 -21.96 -21.99 17.02
CA ILE A 9 -20.73 -21.62 17.75
C ILE A 9 -19.49 -22.20 17.06
N LEU A 10 -19.58 -23.45 16.57
CA LEU A 10 -18.49 -24.05 15.80
C LEU A 10 -18.22 -23.27 14.51
N CYS A 11 -19.26 -22.92 13.73
CA CYS A 11 -19.12 -22.16 12.48
C CYS A 11 -18.51 -20.77 12.67
N ILE A 12 -18.88 -20.05 13.74
CA ILE A 12 -18.31 -18.72 14.05
C ILE A 12 -16.82 -18.85 14.43
N SER A 13 -16.43 -19.94 15.10
CA SER A 13 -15.03 -20.18 15.48
C SER A 13 -14.11 -20.46 14.29
N VAL A 14 -14.60 -21.11 13.23
CA VAL A 14 -13.79 -21.42 12.02
C VAL A 14 -13.63 -20.22 11.09
N LEU A 15 -14.63 -19.34 11.04
CA LEU A 15 -14.61 -18.15 10.18
C LEU A 15 -13.60 -17.09 10.66
N SER A 16 -13.27 -17.06 11.95
CA SER A 16 -12.28 -16.13 12.52
C SER A 16 -10.84 -16.38 12.06
N PHE A 17 -10.54 -17.51 11.41
CA PHE A 17 -9.18 -17.89 11.00
C PHE A 17 -8.90 -17.79 9.49
N ALA A 18 -9.84 -17.29 8.69
CA ALA A 18 -9.62 -17.05 7.26
C ALA A 18 -8.88 -15.72 6.95
N GLN A 19 -8.32 -15.05 7.96
CA GLN A 19 -7.55 -13.83 7.75
C GLN A 19 -6.27 -14.17 6.98
N THR A 20 -6.17 -13.66 5.74
CA THR A 20 -5.01 -13.88 4.88
C THR A 20 -3.78 -13.32 5.57
N LYS A 21 -2.77 -14.19 5.77
CA LYS A 21 -1.51 -13.77 6.39
C LYS A 21 -0.81 -12.81 5.45
N ALA A 22 -0.37 -11.68 5.99
CA ALA A 22 0.44 -10.73 5.23
C ALA A 22 1.77 -11.38 4.82
N PRO A 23 2.34 -10.97 3.66
CA PRO A 23 3.54 -11.58 3.11
C PRO A 23 4.81 -11.28 3.94
N PHE A 24 4.75 -10.32 4.85
CA PHE A 24 5.78 -10.00 5.83
C PHE A 24 5.20 -9.24 7.03
N VAL A 25 6.05 -8.99 8.04
CA VAL A 25 5.80 -8.09 9.18
C VAL A 25 6.95 -7.09 9.23
N GLY A 26 6.64 -5.83 9.46
CA GLY A 26 7.61 -4.74 9.60
C GLY A 26 7.43 -3.63 8.56
N HIS A 27 8.32 -2.65 8.68
CA HIS A 27 8.35 -1.43 7.88
C HIS A 27 9.11 -1.64 6.57
N ARG A 28 8.57 -1.09 5.48
CA ARG A 28 9.23 -1.04 4.17
C ARG A 28 8.89 0.23 3.40
N SER A 29 9.88 0.80 2.76
CA SER A 29 9.72 1.97 1.89
C SER A 29 9.51 1.58 0.42
N PHE A 30 8.87 2.47 -0.34
CA PHE A 30 8.64 2.31 -1.77
C PHE A 30 8.45 3.66 -2.46
N ASP A 31 8.70 3.69 -3.76
CA ASP A 31 8.48 4.85 -4.63
C ASP A 31 7.77 4.34 -5.89
N ILE A 32 6.45 4.53 -6.00
CA ILE A 32 5.65 3.94 -7.10
C ILE A 32 5.28 4.95 -8.21
N ILE A 33 5.43 6.23 -7.91
CA ILE A 33 5.24 7.35 -8.86
C ILE A 33 6.62 8.02 -8.96
N GLU A 34 7.26 7.89 -10.11
CA GLU A 34 8.64 8.33 -10.36
C GLU A 34 8.71 9.63 -11.22
N GLY A 35 7.57 10.21 -11.62
CA GLY A 35 7.49 11.35 -12.56
C GLY A 35 7.79 12.76 -12.01
N PHE A 36 8.77 13.44 -12.63
CA PHE A 36 9.26 14.84 -12.55
C PHE A 36 9.19 15.58 -11.19
N SER A 37 10.23 15.37 -10.37
CA SER A 37 10.40 16.01 -9.06
C SER A 37 10.61 17.54 -9.15
N GLY A 38 9.70 18.30 -8.56
CA GLY A 38 9.91 19.66 -8.08
C GLY A 38 9.80 19.74 -6.55
N SER A 39 10.82 20.30 -5.89
CA SER A 39 10.90 20.71 -4.46
C SER A 39 10.66 19.72 -3.31
N GLY A 40 10.47 18.42 -3.58
CA GLY A 40 10.57 17.36 -2.55
C GLY A 40 9.50 16.29 -2.74
N THR A 41 9.82 15.20 -3.42
CA THR A 41 8.88 14.08 -3.60
C THR A 41 8.61 13.40 -2.24
N PRO A 42 7.35 13.10 -1.88
CA PRO A 42 7.06 12.30 -0.69
C PRO A 42 7.69 10.91 -0.80
N HIS A 43 8.37 10.48 0.26
CA HIS A 43 8.83 9.10 0.39
C HIS A 43 7.75 8.29 1.11
N TYR A 44 7.24 7.26 0.45
CA TYR A 44 6.17 6.43 0.99
C TYR A 44 6.72 5.20 1.71
N TYR A 45 5.94 4.72 2.68
CA TYR A 45 6.21 3.48 3.36
C TYR A 45 4.93 2.74 3.71
N LEU A 46 5.08 1.45 4.00
CA LEU A 46 4.05 0.66 4.65
C LEU A 46 4.65 -0.12 5.82
N ASP A 47 3.86 -0.28 6.88
CA ASP A 47 4.23 -1.06 8.06
C ASP A 47 3.15 -2.10 8.35
N VAL A 48 3.55 -3.37 8.24
CA VAL A 48 2.68 -4.50 8.53
C VAL A 48 2.91 -4.96 9.96
N LYS A 49 1.91 -4.76 10.82
CA LYS A 49 1.95 -5.18 12.22
C LYS A 49 1.77 -6.70 12.34
N LYS A 50 2.23 -7.28 13.47
CA LYS A 50 2.12 -8.72 13.76
C LYS A 50 0.68 -9.25 13.75
N ASN A 51 -0.30 -8.40 14.02
CA ASN A 51 -1.73 -8.72 14.01
C ASN A 51 -2.37 -8.60 12.61
N GLY A 52 -1.57 -8.30 11.57
CA GLY A 52 -2.01 -8.14 10.18
C GLY A 52 -2.61 -6.76 9.85
N ASP A 53 -2.58 -5.79 10.77
CA ASP A 53 -2.89 -4.40 10.43
C ASP A 53 -1.80 -3.85 9.50
N VAL A 54 -2.20 -3.09 8.49
CA VAL A 54 -1.30 -2.44 7.54
C VAL A 54 -1.49 -0.94 7.67
N TYR A 55 -0.37 -0.26 7.92
CA TYR A 55 -0.29 1.18 7.93
C TYR A 55 0.44 1.62 6.67
N PHE A 56 0.00 2.73 6.10
CA PHE A 56 0.69 3.40 5.01
C PHE A 56 1.03 4.81 5.47
N GLY A 57 2.21 5.29 5.13
CA GLY A 57 2.61 6.65 5.46
C GLY A 57 3.48 7.27 4.39
N PHE A 58 3.71 8.56 4.55
CA PHE A 58 4.72 9.26 3.76
C PHE A 58 5.46 10.28 4.62
N VAL A 59 6.64 10.66 4.16
CA VAL A 59 7.45 11.75 4.67
C VAL A 59 7.89 12.62 3.50
N GLN A 60 7.57 13.91 3.52
CA GLN A 60 8.09 14.91 2.60
C GLN A 60 8.91 15.94 3.36
N VAL A 61 10.15 16.17 2.93
CA VAL A 61 11.01 17.22 3.47
C VAL A 61 11.06 18.37 2.47
N ASN A 62 10.63 19.56 2.89
CA ASN A 62 10.77 20.77 2.09
C ASN A 62 12.25 21.17 2.02
N GLN A 63 12.80 21.25 0.80
CA GLN A 63 14.21 21.55 0.60
C GLN A 63 14.59 23.00 0.96
N ALA A 64 13.65 23.94 0.95
CA ALA A 64 13.92 25.36 1.20
C ALA A 64 14.08 25.68 2.69
N ASP A 65 13.25 25.07 3.54
CA ASP A 65 13.17 25.41 4.97
C ASP A 65 13.36 24.20 5.91
N ARG A 66 13.58 22.99 5.36
CA ARG A 66 13.71 21.72 6.10
C ARG A 66 12.47 21.33 6.91
N SER A 67 11.32 21.95 6.66
CA SER A 67 10.06 21.52 7.28
C SER A 67 9.66 20.12 6.78
N GLU A 68 9.13 19.30 7.68
CA GLU A 68 8.67 17.95 7.36
C GLU A 68 7.14 17.87 7.39
N THR A 69 6.56 17.30 6.33
CA THR A 69 5.16 16.92 6.28
C THR A 69 5.07 15.40 6.30
N THR A 70 4.38 14.85 7.30
CA THR A 70 4.20 13.40 7.44
C THR A 70 2.72 13.05 7.62
N GLU A 71 2.30 11.91 7.13
CA GLU A 71 1.01 11.31 7.46
C GLU A 71 1.16 9.80 7.61
N GLU A 72 0.39 9.21 8.51
CA GLU A 72 0.25 7.77 8.61
C GLU A 72 -1.24 7.41 8.70
N VAL A 73 -1.65 6.41 7.93
CA VAL A 73 -3.04 5.97 7.76
C VAL A 73 -3.10 4.47 8.00
N ASN A 74 -3.99 4.05 8.90
CA ASN A 74 -4.33 2.64 9.05
C ASN A 74 -5.28 2.22 7.92
N ALA A 75 -4.80 1.36 7.01
CA ALA A 75 -5.56 0.84 5.87
C ALA A 75 -6.35 -0.45 6.19
N GLY A 76 -6.35 -0.86 7.46
CA GLY A 76 -7.05 -2.05 7.96
C GLY A 76 -6.21 -3.32 7.89
N LYS A 77 -6.90 -4.47 7.84
CA LYS A 77 -6.23 -5.77 7.70
C LYS A 77 -5.71 -5.96 6.29
N TYR A 78 -4.55 -6.63 6.17
CA TYR A 78 -3.99 -7.01 4.87
C TYR A 78 -5.05 -7.69 3.99
N ASN A 79 -5.16 -7.19 2.76
CA ASN A 79 -6.01 -7.76 1.73
C ASN A 79 -5.16 -7.98 0.46
N PRO A 80 -4.94 -9.24 0.02
CA PRO A 80 -4.09 -9.52 -1.14
C PRO A 80 -4.70 -9.07 -2.48
N LYS A 81 -6.00 -8.72 -2.51
CA LYS A 81 -6.65 -8.24 -3.73
C LYS A 81 -6.38 -6.75 -3.95
N VAL A 82 -6.86 -5.93 -3.03
CA VAL A 82 -6.76 -4.46 -3.05
C VAL A 82 -6.88 -3.94 -1.62
N MET A 83 -6.00 -3.00 -1.27
CA MET A 83 -6.09 -2.14 -0.11
C MET A 83 -6.30 -0.71 -0.57
N LYS A 84 -7.17 0.03 0.13
CA LYS A 84 -7.39 1.45 -0.13
C LYS A 84 -6.66 2.27 0.92
N VAL A 85 -5.97 3.31 0.48
CA VAL A 85 -5.28 4.28 1.34
C VAL A 85 -5.76 5.67 0.96
N ASP A 86 -6.18 6.45 1.94
CA ASP A 86 -6.65 7.83 1.75
C ASP A 86 -5.76 8.78 2.56
N PHE A 87 -4.78 9.41 1.91
CA PHE A 87 -3.90 10.42 2.51
C PHE A 87 -4.56 11.79 2.47
N LYS A 88 -5.06 12.25 3.63
CA LYS A 88 -5.87 13.46 3.73
C LYS A 88 -5.04 14.74 3.60
N LYS A 89 -3.76 14.71 3.99
CA LYS A 89 -2.91 15.91 3.94
C LYS A 89 -2.62 16.35 2.51
N TYR A 90 -2.45 15.40 1.58
CA TYR A 90 -2.22 15.68 0.15
C TYR A 90 -3.49 15.53 -0.70
N GLY A 91 -4.58 15.01 -0.12
CA GLY A 91 -5.80 14.71 -0.89
C GLY A 91 -5.61 13.56 -1.87
N GLU A 92 -4.64 12.69 -1.63
CA GLU A 92 -4.34 11.53 -2.47
C GLU A 92 -5.10 10.30 -1.99
N ASN A 93 -5.56 9.49 -2.94
CA ASN A 93 -6.09 8.16 -2.65
C ASN A 93 -5.41 7.14 -3.56
N PHE A 94 -5.00 6.02 -2.96
CA PHE A 94 -4.40 4.92 -3.69
C PHE A 94 -5.20 3.66 -3.48
N PHE A 95 -5.30 2.88 -4.54
CA PHE A 95 -5.64 1.46 -4.45
C PHE A 95 -4.36 0.70 -4.73
N VAL A 96 -3.95 -0.14 -3.79
CA VAL A 96 -2.67 -0.86 -3.88
C VAL A 96 -2.86 -2.32 -3.55
N LYS A 97 -1.97 -3.16 -4.09
CA LYS A 97 -1.73 -4.51 -3.58
C LYS A 97 -0.24 -4.73 -3.48
N PHE A 98 0.17 -5.62 -2.60
CA PHE A 98 1.58 -5.91 -2.42
C PHE A 98 1.81 -7.36 -2.05
N ASP A 99 2.99 -7.85 -2.42
CA ASP A 99 3.50 -9.16 -2.07
C ASP A 99 4.71 -9.03 -1.13
N LYS A 100 5.57 -10.05 -1.12
CA LYS A 100 6.75 -10.05 -0.24
C LYS A 100 7.77 -9.00 -0.64
N ASP A 101 7.90 -8.68 -1.91
CA ASP A 101 9.02 -7.93 -2.47
C ASP A 101 8.58 -6.71 -3.29
N ASN A 102 7.33 -6.65 -3.74
CA ASN A 102 6.81 -5.56 -4.56
C ASN A 102 5.47 -5.00 -4.08
N ILE A 103 5.18 -3.78 -4.49
CA ILE A 103 3.90 -3.08 -4.36
C ILE A 103 3.45 -2.56 -5.73
N TYR A 104 2.14 -2.56 -5.94
CA TYR A 104 1.51 -2.25 -7.21
C TYR A 104 0.39 -1.22 -7.01
N LEU A 105 0.34 -0.19 -7.84
CA LEU A 105 -0.80 0.70 -7.92
C LEU A 105 -1.86 0.01 -8.78
N THR A 106 -3.10 -0.04 -8.29
CA THR A 106 -4.20 -0.73 -8.94
C THR A 106 -5.40 0.18 -9.13
N ASP A 107 -6.36 -0.24 -9.95
CA ASP A 107 -7.72 0.25 -9.83
C ASP A 107 -8.45 -0.38 -8.62
N LYS A 108 -9.73 -0.05 -8.45
CA LYS A 108 -10.58 -0.61 -7.36
C LYS A 108 -10.88 -2.11 -7.56
N GLU A 109 -10.75 -2.62 -8.78
CA GLU A 109 -10.90 -4.03 -9.13
C GLU A 109 -9.63 -4.85 -8.88
N GLY A 110 -8.47 -4.20 -8.73
CA GLY A 110 -7.16 -4.82 -8.49
C GLY A 110 -6.33 -5.07 -9.74
N ASN A 111 -6.72 -4.48 -10.88
CA ASN A 111 -5.90 -4.46 -12.08
C ASN A 111 -4.77 -3.46 -11.90
N ILE A 112 -3.55 -3.85 -12.26
CA ILE A 112 -2.37 -3.00 -12.12
C ILE A 112 -2.47 -1.86 -13.13
N GLN A 113 -2.31 -0.62 -12.66
CA GLN A 113 -2.38 0.56 -13.51
C GLN A 113 -1.16 0.65 -14.43
N LYS A 114 -1.35 1.34 -15.55
CA LYS A 114 -0.27 1.78 -16.42
C LYS A 114 -0.37 3.29 -16.58
N SER A 115 0.69 4.02 -16.24
CA SER A 115 0.78 5.47 -16.36
C SER A 115 2.19 5.88 -16.79
N GLU A 116 2.31 7.05 -17.41
CA GLU A 116 3.59 7.72 -17.63
C GLU A 116 4.23 8.17 -16.30
N ASP A 117 3.41 8.44 -15.27
CA ASP A 117 3.88 8.88 -13.95
C ASP A 117 4.66 7.79 -13.20
N CYS A 118 4.47 6.54 -13.61
CA CYS A 118 5.14 5.37 -13.06
C CYS A 118 6.39 4.98 -13.86
N CYS A 119 6.69 5.70 -14.95
CA CYS A 119 7.91 5.48 -15.70
C CYS A 119 9.10 6.16 -15.02
N SER A 120 10.23 5.47 -14.99
CA SER A 120 11.50 6.14 -14.70
C SER A 120 11.82 7.16 -15.80
N SER A 121 12.67 8.16 -15.50
CA SER A 121 13.03 9.20 -16.48
C SER A 121 13.61 8.64 -17.79
N MET A 122 14.27 7.48 -17.74
CA MET A 122 14.79 6.81 -18.93
C MET A 122 13.68 6.12 -19.72
N GLU A 123 12.74 5.47 -19.04
CA GLU A 123 11.61 4.80 -19.70
C GLU A 123 10.62 5.78 -20.29
N SER A 124 10.40 6.93 -19.65
CA SER A 124 9.56 8.00 -20.19
C SER A 124 10.06 8.53 -21.54
N ALA A 125 11.35 8.35 -21.86
CA ALA A 125 11.90 8.76 -23.16
C ALA A 125 11.55 7.77 -24.30
N THR A 126 11.13 6.55 -23.97
CA THR A 126 10.93 5.45 -24.93
C THR A 126 9.53 4.83 -24.90
N ASN A 127 8.80 4.99 -23.80
CA ASN A 127 7.50 4.38 -23.57
C ASN A 127 6.44 5.44 -23.28
N ASP A 128 5.24 5.25 -23.85
CA ASP A 128 4.10 6.12 -23.56
C ASP A 128 3.49 5.85 -22.17
N THR A 129 3.64 4.64 -21.62
CA THR A 129 3.17 4.26 -20.26
C THR A 129 4.02 3.13 -19.67
N CYS A 130 4.11 3.08 -18.33
CA CYS A 130 4.78 2.01 -17.59
C CYS A 130 3.83 1.34 -16.60
N THR A 131 4.07 0.06 -16.31
CA THR A 131 3.34 -0.65 -15.25
C THR A 131 3.71 -0.05 -13.90
N CYS A 132 2.71 0.36 -13.12
CA CYS A 132 2.94 0.96 -11.82
C CYS A 132 3.28 -0.09 -10.75
N GLU A 133 4.55 -0.48 -10.71
CA GLU A 133 5.16 -1.45 -9.80
C GLU A 133 6.40 -0.84 -9.15
N SER A 134 6.57 -1.05 -7.85
CA SER A 134 7.79 -0.68 -7.11
C SER A 134 8.25 -1.84 -6.24
N LYS A 135 9.57 -1.93 -6.03
CA LYS A 135 10.12 -2.78 -4.98
C LYS A 135 9.78 -2.24 -3.59
N LEU A 136 9.70 -3.13 -2.63
CA LEU A 136 9.58 -2.84 -1.22
C LEU A 136 10.94 -3.00 -0.54
N TYR A 137 11.58 -1.88 -0.25
CA TYR A 137 12.90 -1.84 0.38
C TYR A 137 12.77 -2.04 1.88
N LYS A 138 13.67 -2.86 2.45
CA LYS A 138 13.78 -3.00 3.90
C LYS A 138 14.62 -1.85 4.42
N GLU A 139 14.14 -1.22 5.48
CA GLU A 139 14.96 -0.34 6.31
C GLU A 139 15.86 -1.14 7.26
#